data_AF-A0A3M1A6K4-F1
#
_entry.id   AF-A0A3M1A6K4-F1
#
_cell.length_a   1.000
_cell.length_b   1.000
_cell.length_c   1.000
_cell.angle_alpha   90.00
_cell.angle_beta   90.00
_cell.angle_gamma   90.00
#
_symmetry.space_group_name_H-M   'P 1'
#
loop_
_entity.id
_entity.type
_entity.pdbx_description
1 polymer ?
#
loop_
_entity_poly.entity_id
_entity_poly.type
_entity_poly.pdbx_seq_one_letter_code
_entity_poly.pdbx_strand_id
1 'polypeptide(L)'
;MIFLGVSLSVQAQISQNVTLIGRWPDGPCEAVAVNGTYAYIGKGGSLDIVDVSIPENPKRTGNLITPGFVADLAVQGDLVFIANRNRGLRITNVSDPTAPVEKGAFKTPGGAREVLVSDSQAYILTWSDGLNPFNPETLIRFNLPKPAHVKLTIYNLLGQKIRVLLDEYKPAGFHKVSWDGRDQHGFLAPSGLYLYRIKAGEFEKTLKMILLR
;
A
#
# COMPACT_ATOMS: atom_id res chain seq x y z
N MET A 1 -25.40 -24.80 -48.55
CA MET A 1 -25.67 -24.92 -47.10
C MET A 1 -24.32 -24.99 -46.42
N ILE A 2 -23.98 -23.95 -45.66
CA ILE A 2 -22.64 -23.65 -45.13
C ILE A 2 -22.54 -24.23 -43.72
N PHE A 3 -21.46 -24.96 -43.41
CA PHE A 3 -20.95 -25.10 -42.06
C PHE A 3 -19.42 -25.08 -42.10
N LEU A 4 -18.84 -23.94 -41.73
CA LEU A 4 -17.44 -23.79 -41.33
C LEU A 4 -17.47 -23.57 -39.81
N GLY A 5 -17.20 -24.62 -39.04
CA GLY A 5 -17.00 -24.56 -37.60
C GLY A 5 -15.54 -24.78 -37.29
N VAL A 6 -14.75 -23.71 -37.20
CA VAL A 6 -13.37 -23.79 -36.70
C VAL A 6 -13.44 -23.62 -35.19
N SER A 7 -13.35 -24.71 -34.43
CA SER A 7 -13.10 -24.63 -32.99
C SER A 7 -11.63 -24.28 -32.78
N LEU A 8 -11.35 -23.02 -32.47
CA LEU A 8 -10.04 -22.61 -31.95
C LEU A 8 -9.92 -23.13 -30.51
N SER A 9 -9.41 -24.35 -30.32
CA SER A 9 -8.85 -24.74 -29.04
C SER A 9 -7.54 -23.99 -28.87
N VAL A 10 -7.50 -23.07 -27.91
CA VAL A 10 -6.25 -22.48 -27.45
C VAL A 10 -5.50 -23.58 -26.72
N GLN A 11 -4.66 -24.34 -27.43
CA GLN A 11 -3.67 -25.21 -26.81
C GLN A 11 -2.63 -24.28 -26.18
N ALA A 12 -2.71 -24.10 -24.85
CA ALA A 12 -1.60 -23.54 -24.10
C ALA A 12 -0.34 -24.38 -24.38
N GLN A 13 0.79 -23.72 -24.61
CA GLN A 13 2.07 -24.37 -24.86
C GLN A 13 2.35 -25.38 -23.73
N ILE A 14 2.46 -26.66 -24.07
CA ILE A 14 2.73 -27.73 -23.11
C ILE A 14 4.14 -27.48 -22.56
N SER A 15 4.21 -27.09 -21.29
CA SER A 15 5.47 -27.02 -20.56
C SER A 15 6.02 -28.43 -20.39
N GLN A 16 7.31 -28.64 -20.67
CA GLN A 16 7.95 -29.95 -20.48
C GLN A 16 8.11 -30.33 -19.00
N ASN A 17 7.92 -29.37 -18.08
CA ASN A 17 8.16 -29.55 -16.64
C ASN A 17 6.93 -29.20 -15.77
N VAL A 18 5.78 -28.86 -16.37
CA VAL A 18 4.55 -28.51 -15.64
C VAL A 18 3.33 -29.06 -16.39
N THR A 19 2.44 -29.74 -15.67
CA THR A 19 1.18 -30.24 -16.20
C THR A 19 0.01 -29.41 -15.67
N LEU A 20 -0.84 -28.91 -16.58
CA LEU A 20 -2.10 -28.29 -16.20
C LEU A 20 -3.08 -29.37 -15.74
N ILE A 21 -3.49 -29.32 -14.47
CA ILE A 21 -4.45 -30.28 -13.88
C ILE A 21 -5.88 -29.75 -13.83
N GLY A 22 -6.08 -28.44 -13.95
CA GLY A 22 -7.42 -27.86 -14.00
C GLY A 22 -7.40 -26.34 -14.05
N ARG A 23 -8.58 -25.74 -14.18
CA ARG A 23 -8.74 -24.30 -14.41
C ARG A 23 -9.98 -23.75 -13.74
N TRP A 24 -9.83 -22.58 -13.11
CA TRP A 24 -10.95 -21.75 -12.72
C TRP A 24 -11.37 -20.84 -13.89
N PRO A 25 -12.62 -20.93 -14.39
CA PRO A 25 -13.03 -20.21 -15.60
C PRO A 25 -13.46 -18.76 -15.35
N ASP A 26 -13.69 -18.35 -14.10
CA ASP A 26 -14.38 -17.09 -13.81
C ASP A 26 -13.45 -15.89 -13.54
N GLY A 27 -13.67 -14.82 -14.31
CA GLY A 27 -13.27 -13.44 -14.01
C GLY A 27 -11.79 -13.10 -14.24
N PRO A 28 -11.44 -11.80 -14.28
CA PRO A 28 -10.08 -11.38 -13.97
C PRO A 28 -9.82 -11.67 -12.49
N CYS A 29 -8.92 -12.62 -12.23
CA CYS A 29 -8.47 -12.94 -10.88
C CYS A 29 -7.26 -12.04 -10.58
N GLU A 30 -7.41 -11.08 -9.66
CA GLU A 30 -6.32 -10.16 -9.28
C GLU A 30 -5.45 -10.74 -8.18
N ALA A 31 -6.04 -11.53 -7.29
CA ALA A 31 -5.35 -12.11 -6.14
C ALA A 31 -5.87 -13.51 -5.86
N VAL A 32 -4.99 -14.36 -5.32
CA VAL A 32 -5.36 -15.69 -4.84
C VAL A 32 -4.60 -16.01 -3.56
N ALA A 33 -5.30 -16.55 -2.57
CA ALA A 33 -4.71 -17.17 -1.38
C ALA A 33 -5.29 -18.57 -1.21
N VAL A 34 -4.55 -19.48 -0.57
CA VAL A 34 -4.97 -20.87 -0.38
C VAL A 34 -4.82 -21.26 1.08
N ASN A 35 -5.83 -21.93 1.63
CA ASN A 35 -5.73 -22.60 2.92
C ASN A 35 -6.39 -23.99 2.83
N GLY A 36 -5.60 -25.04 3.06
CA GLY A 36 -6.05 -26.42 2.85
C GLY A 36 -6.54 -26.65 1.43
N THR A 37 -7.79 -27.11 1.29
CA THR A 37 -8.44 -27.39 0.00
C THR A 37 -9.25 -26.21 -0.54
N TYR A 38 -9.20 -25.03 0.08
CA TYR A 38 -9.91 -23.85 -0.38
C TYR A 38 -8.97 -22.83 -1.00
N ALA A 39 -9.34 -22.35 -2.18
CA ALA A 39 -8.78 -21.17 -2.81
C ALA A 39 -9.71 -19.97 -2.60
N TYR A 40 -9.14 -18.85 -2.22
CA TYR A 40 -9.80 -17.56 -2.03
C TYR A 40 -9.36 -16.65 -3.16
N ILE A 41 -10.29 -16.23 -4.01
CA ILE A 41 -9.99 -15.53 -5.26
C ILE A 41 -10.57 -14.13 -5.21
N GLY A 42 -9.70 -13.13 -5.33
CA GLY A 42 -10.09 -11.74 -5.50
C GLY A 42 -10.53 -11.50 -6.94
N LYS A 43 -11.82 -11.25 -7.14
CA LYS A 43 -12.43 -10.98 -8.45
C LYS A 43 -13.07 -9.61 -8.43
N GLY A 44 -12.31 -8.59 -8.84
CA GLY A 44 -12.75 -7.20 -8.81
C GLY A 44 -13.22 -6.80 -7.41
N GLY A 45 -14.50 -6.44 -7.27
CA GLY A 45 -15.12 -6.08 -5.99
C GLY A 45 -15.60 -7.25 -5.12
N SER A 46 -15.16 -8.48 -5.36
CA SER A 46 -15.66 -9.66 -4.64
C SER A 46 -14.56 -10.64 -4.27
N LEU A 47 -14.82 -11.42 -3.23
CA LEU A 47 -14.06 -12.60 -2.83
C LEU A 47 -14.87 -13.85 -3.20
N ASP A 48 -14.33 -14.69 -4.06
CA ASP A 48 -14.86 -16.03 -4.33
C ASP A 48 -14.14 -17.05 -3.45
N ILE A 49 -14.90 -17.96 -2.84
CA ILE A 49 -14.37 -19.10 -2.08
C ILE A 49 -14.62 -20.35 -2.89
N VAL A 50 -13.55 -21.03 -3.28
CA VAL A 50 -13.57 -22.14 -4.23
C VAL A 50 -12.96 -23.37 -3.58
N ASP A 51 -13.73 -24.44 -3.50
CA ASP A 51 -13.23 -25.78 -3.18
C ASP A 51 -12.41 -26.30 -4.36
N VAL A 52 -11.13 -26.57 -4.11
CA VAL A 52 -10.15 -27.09 -5.05
C VAL A 52 -9.65 -28.49 -4.63
N SER A 53 -10.41 -29.21 -3.80
CA SER A 53 -10.13 -30.61 -3.43
C SER A 53 -10.05 -31.56 -4.62
N ILE A 54 -10.77 -31.24 -5.71
CA ILE A 54 -10.67 -31.88 -7.01
C ILE A 54 -10.17 -30.83 -8.01
N PRO A 55 -8.85 -30.76 -8.27
CA PRO A 55 -8.26 -29.71 -9.08
C PRO A 55 -8.80 -29.65 -10.52
N GLU A 56 -9.19 -30.79 -11.10
CA GLU A 56 -9.79 -30.88 -12.43
C GLU A 56 -11.20 -30.24 -12.49
N ASN A 57 -11.88 -30.14 -11.35
CA ASN A 57 -13.26 -29.67 -11.25
C ASN A 57 -13.46 -28.79 -10.00
N PRO A 58 -12.82 -27.61 -9.95
CA PRO A 58 -12.97 -26.68 -8.84
C PRO A 58 -14.41 -26.18 -8.75
N LYS A 59 -14.93 -25.99 -7.52
CA LYS A 59 -16.31 -25.59 -7.28
C LYS A 59 -16.39 -24.36 -6.40
N ARG A 60 -17.14 -23.34 -6.83
CA ARG A 60 -17.47 -22.19 -5.98
C ARG A 60 -18.34 -22.67 -4.82
N THR A 61 -17.86 -22.48 -3.59
CA THR A 61 -18.55 -22.80 -2.35
C THR A 61 -19.25 -21.57 -1.77
N GLY A 62 -18.63 -20.40 -1.91
CA GLY A 62 -19.18 -19.15 -1.40
C GLY A 62 -18.67 -17.92 -2.15
N ASN A 63 -19.27 -16.78 -1.83
CA ASN A 63 -18.91 -15.48 -2.36
C ASN A 63 -19.20 -14.40 -1.31
N LEU A 64 -18.36 -13.36 -1.30
CA LEU A 64 -18.58 -12.15 -0.53
C LEU A 64 -18.36 -10.92 -1.42
N ILE A 65 -19.35 -10.04 -1.49
CA ILE A 65 -19.17 -8.73 -2.10
C ILE A 65 -18.40 -7.84 -1.12
N THR A 66 -17.29 -7.29 -1.59
CA THR A 66 -16.44 -6.39 -0.81
C THR A 66 -16.73 -4.93 -1.21
N PRO A 67 -16.51 -3.95 -0.33
CA PRO A 67 -16.87 -2.55 -0.59
C PRO A 67 -15.95 -1.81 -1.58
N GLY A 68 -15.04 -2.53 -2.24
CA GLY A 68 -14.05 -2.00 -3.20
C GLY A 68 -13.23 -3.13 -3.82
N PHE A 69 -12.25 -2.79 -4.66
CA PHE A 69 -11.47 -3.78 -5.40
C PHE A 69 -10.53 -4.59 -4.49
N VAL A 70 -10.48 -5.90 -4.66
CA VAL A 70 -9.52 -6.80 -4.02
C VAL A 70 -8.19 -6.73 -4.77
N ALA A 71 -7.16 -6.12 -4.16
CA ALA A 71 -5.82 -6.07 -4.74
C ALA A 71 -4.94 -7.24 -4.34
N ASP A 72 -5.08 -7.71 -3.11
CA ASP A 72 -4.29 -8.81 -2.57
C ASP A 72 -5.05 -9.50 -1.43
N LEU A 73 -4.67 -10.75 -1.17
CA LEU A 73 -5.28 -11.62 -0.18
C LEU A 73 -4.19 -12.33 0.63
N ALA A 74 -4.38 -12.39 1.95
CA ALA A 74 -3.64 -13.29 2.82
C ALA A 74 -4.63 -14.08 3.67
N VAL A 75 -4.29 -15.34 3.97
CA VAL A 75 -5.14 -16.22 4.77
C VAL A 75 -4.36 -16.77 5.95
N GLN A 76 -4.98 -16.77 7.13
CA GLN A 76 -4.43 -17.40 8.33
C GLN A 76 -5.57 -18.04 9.12
N GLY A 77 -5.56 -19.38 9.18
CA GLY A 77 -6.68 -20.14 9.74
C GLY A 77 -7.99 -19.79 9.01
N ASP A 78 -9.03 -19.48 9.78
CA ASP A 78 -10.35 -19.15 9.23
C ASP A 78 -10.51 -17.67 8.85
N LEU A 79 -9.43 -16.89 8.85
CA LEU A 79 -9.48 -15.47 8.50
C LEU A 79 -8.80 -15.19 7.16
N VAL A 80 -9.55 -14.54 6.27
CA VAL A 80 -9.04 -13.95 5.04
C VAL A 80 -8.88 -12.45 5.25
N PHE A 81 -7.65 -11.98 5.10
CA PHE A 81 -7.26 -10.58 5.11
C PHE A 81 -7.23 -10.08 3.68
N ILE A 82 -7.97 -9.01 3.42
CA ILE A 82 -8.22 -8.50 2.07
C ILE A 82 -7.67 -7.09 2.00
N ALA A 83 -6.64 -6.89 1.18
CA ALA A 83 -6.20 -5.55 0.77
C ALA A 83 -7.24 -5.00 -0.22
N ASN A 84 -8.18 -4.21 0.29
CA ASN A 84 -9.27 -3.67 -0.50
C ASN A 84 -8.93 -2.24 -0.94
N ARG A 85 -8.52 -2.07 -2.21
CA ARG A 85 -7.87 -0.88 -2.80
C ARG A 85 -8.29 0.42 -2.13
N ASN A 86 -9.54 0.86 -2.26
CA ASN A 86 -9.98 2.19 -1.76
C ASN A 86 -10.70 2.15 -0.40
N ARG A 87 -10.56 1.04 0.31
CA ARG A 87 -11.29 0.76 1.56
C ARG A 87 -10.37 0.34 2.70
N GLY A 88 -9.10 0.04 2.40
CA GLY A 88 -8.12 -0.42 3.36
C GLY A 88 -8.17 -1.92 3.57
N LEU A 89 -7.84 -2.37 4.77
CA LEU A 89 -7.88 -3.78 5.13
C LEU A 89 -9.32 -4.21 5.47
N ARG A 90 -9.73 -5.38 5.00
CA ARG A 90 -10.91 -6.11 5.47
C ARG A 90 -10.50 -7.47 6.00
N ILE A 91 -11.18 -7.91 7.06
CA ILE A 91 -10.91 -9.17 7.74
C ILE A 91 -12.20 -9.96 7.69
N THR A 92 -12.19 -11.07 6.97
CA THR A 92 -13.36 -11.92 6.73
C THR A 92 -13.16 -13.26 7.40
N ASN A 93 -14.12 -13.69 8.23
CA ASN A 93 -14.19 -15.06 8.70
C ASN A 93 -14.80 -15.95 7.61
N VAL A 94 -14.12 -17.05 7.32
CA VAL A 94 -14.47 -18.07 6.33
C VAL A 94 -14.57 -19.46 6.94
N SER A 95 -14.74 -19.57 8.26
CA SER A 95 -14.92 -20.85 8.98
C SER A 95 -16.10 -21.67 8.42
N ASP A 96 -17.16 -20.97 8.00
CA ASP A 96 -18.17 -21.52 7.10
C ASP A 96 -17.94 -20.92 5.70
N PRO A 97 -17.37 -21.68 4.74
CA PRO A 97 -17.06 -21.18 3.42
C PRO A 97 -18.30 -20.88 2.58
N THR A 98 -19.49 -21.34 2.98
CA THR A 98 -20.76 -21.03 2.29
C THR A 98 -21.37 -19.71 2.76
N ALA A 99 -20.96 -19.23 3.94
CA ALA A 99 -21.49 -18.03 4.58
C ALA A 99 -20.34 -17.17 5.18
N PRO A 100 -19.46 -16.60 4.34
CA PRO A 100 -18.37 -15.74 4.82
C PRO A 100 -18.90 -14.45 5.46
N VAL A 101 -18.26 -14.01 6.55
CA VAL A 101 -18.70 -12.83 7.33
C VAL A 101 -17.52 -11.89 7.59
N GLU A 102 -17.68 -10.60 7.27
CA GLU A 102 -16.69 -9.57 7.65
C GLU A 102 -16.67 -9.41 9.19
N LYS A 103 -15.51 -9.69 9.81
CA LYS A 103 -15.27 -9.54 11.25
C LYS A 103 -14.71 -8.18 11.62
N GLY A 104 -14.07 -7.50 10.67
CA GLY A 104 -13.42 -6.23 10.93
C GLY A 104 -12.91 -5.53 9.69
N ALA A 105 -12.68 -4.23 9.87
CA ALA A 105 -12.19 -3.34 8.85
C ALA A 105 -11.19 -2.36 9.47
N PHE A 106 -10.11 -2.08 8.75
CA PHE A 106 -9.16 -1.05 9.14
C PHE A 106 -8.90 -0.12 7.95
N LYS A 107 -9.18 1.17 8.13
CA LYS A 107 -8.90 2.17 7.10
C LYS A 107 -7.41 2.48 7.10
N THR A 108 -6.77 2.26 5.96
CA THR A 108 -5.36 2.60 5.74
C THR A 108 -5.20 4.06 5.31
N PRO A 109 -4.02 4.67 5.52
CA PRO A 109 -3.74 6.06 5.12
C PRO A 109 -3.79 6.35 3.61
N GLY A 110 -3.74 5.30 2.79
CA GLY A 110 -3.96 5.33 1.35
C GLY A 110 -4.51 3.98 0.89
N GLY A 111 -4.65 3.78 -0.42
CA GLY A 111 -5.22 2.55 -0.94
C GLY A 111 -4.42 1.28 -0.61
N ALA A 112 -5.04 0.24 -0.05
CA ALA A 112 -4.36 -1.01 0.29
C ALA A 112 -3.97 -1.79 -0.98
N ARG A 113 -2.70 -2.19 -1.07
CA ARG A 113 -2.11 -2.87 -2.24
C ARG A 113 -1.79 -4.33 -1.95
N GLU A 114 -0.99 -4.57 -0.91
CA GLU A 114 -0.53 -5.91 -0.54
C GLU A 114 -0.81 -6.14 0.95
N VAL A 115 -1.08 -7.39 1.31
CA VAL A 115 -1.29 -7.80 2.70
C VAL A 115 -0.51 -9.06 3.00
N LEU A 116 0.25 -9.04 4.08
CA LEU A 116 0.98 -10.20 4.61
C LEU A 116 0.55 -10.41 6.05
N VAL A 117 0.45 -11.66 6.48
CA VAL A 117 0.05 -12.00 7.85
C VAL A 117 1.07 -12.95 8.45
N SER A 118 1.48 -12.68 9.69
CA SER A 118 2.37 -13.53 10.47
C SER A 118 1.91 -13.52 11.92
N ASP A 119 1.62 -14.71 12.46
CA ASP A 119 1.19 -14.94 13.84
C ASP A 119 0.03 -14.03 14.28
N SER A 120 0.32 -12.91 14.95
CA SER A 120 -0.68 -11.98 15.46
C SER A 120 -0.68 -10.63 14.75
N GLN A 121 0.04 -10.49 13.64
CA GLN A 121 0.24 -9.22 12.94
C GLN A 121 -0.11 -9.32 11.46
N ALA A 122 -0.77 -8.29 10.94
CA ALA A 122 -0.96 -8.08 9.52
C ALA A 122 -0.15 -6.85 9.08
N TYR A 123 0.66 -7.01 8.05
CA TYR A 123 1.44 -5.95 7.40
C TYR A 123 0.74 -5.57 6.10
N ILE A 124 0.51 -4.27 5.90
CA ILE A 124 -0.23 -3.76 4.74
C ILE A 124 0.63 -2.73 4.03
N LEU A 125 0.87 -2.96 2.74
CA LEU A 125 1.50 -1.99 1.87
C LEU A 125 0.41 -1.20 1.16
N THR A 126 0.53 0.12 1.10
CA THR A 126 -0.49 1.00 0.54
C THR A 126 0.04 1.75 -0.68
N TRP A 127 -0.76 1.90 -1.74
CA TRP A 127 -0.64 3.07 -2.60
C TRP A 127 -1.01 4.28 -1.77
N SER A 128 -0.13 5.25 -1.73
CA SER A 128 -0.43 6.45 -1.00
C SER A 128 -1.24 7.40 -1.87
N ASP A 129 -2.29 7.99 -1.31
CA ASP A 129 -3.04 9.10 -1.93
C ASP A 129 -2.21 10.42 -1.89
N GLY A 130 -0.87 10.34 -1.98
CA GLY A 130 0.08 11.47 -1.87
C GLY A 130 1.16 11.35 -0.79
N LEU A 131 1.28 10.21 -0.10
CA LEU A 131 2.35 9.91 0.87
C LEU A 131 3.19 8.72 0.43
N ASN A 132 3.97 8.87 -0.64
CA ASN A 132 4.88 7.81 -1.07
C ASN A 132 5.84 7.53 0.12
N PRO A 133 5.87 6.31 0.70
CA PRO A 133 6.80 5.97 1.77
C PRO A 133 8.28 6.04 1.32
N PHE A 134 8.51 6.09 0.01
CA PHE A 134 9.81 6.33 -0.65
C PHE A 134 9.96 7.75 -1.22
N ASN A 135 9.04 8.69 -0.92
CA ASN A 135 9.25 10.13 -1.08
C ASN A 135 9.33 10.74 0.32
N PRO A 136 10.51 10.77 0.94
CA PRO A 136 10.63 11.22 2.31
C PRO A 136 10.64 12.73 2.32
N GLU A 137 9.44 13.27 2.24
CA GLU A 137 9.20 14.63 2.64
C GLU A 137 9.28 14.70 4.17
N THR A 138 10.35 15.30 4.66
CA THR A 138 10.43 15.63 6.08
C THR A 138 9.59 16.87 6.33
N LEU A 139 8.51 16.73 7.11
CA LEU A 139 7.59 17.82 7.40
C LEU A 139 7.98 18.54 8.69
N ILE A 140 8.35 19.82 8.56
CA ILE A 140 8.72 20.70 9.67
C ILE A 140 7.54 21.60 10.00
N ARG A 141 7.09 21.54 11.26
CA ARG A 141 5.98 22.35 11.78
C ARG A 141 6.50 23.32 12.82
N PHE A 142 6.02 24.56 12.78
CA PHE A 142 6.31 25.58 13.79
C PHE A 142 5.14 26.53 13.97
N ASN A 143 5.05 27.15 15.15
CA ASN A 143 4.07 28.18 15.45
C ASN A 143 4.80 29.50 15.72
N LEU A 144 4.35 30.57 15.08
CA LEU A 144 4.86 31.92 15.32
C LEU A 144 3.92 32.69 16.24
N PRO A 145 4.37 33.14 17.43
CA PRO A 145 3.52 33.94 18.32
C PRO A 145 3.25 35.35 17.78
N LYS A 146 4.10 35.84 16.89
CA LYS A 146 3.99 37.12 16.19
C LYS A 146 4.58 37.01 14.79
N PRO A 147 4.21 37.90 13.85
CA PRO A 147 4.82 37.93 12.53
C PRO A 147 6.33 38.12 12.58
N ALA A 148 7.08 37.39 11.76
CA ALA A 148 8.54 37.45 11.72
C ALA A 148 9.09 36.99 10.36
N HIS A 149 10.30 37.45 10.02
CA HIS A 149 11.07 36.86 8.93
C HIS A 149 11.64 35.52 9.38
N VAL A 150 11.29 34.45 8.67
CA VAL A 150 11.69 33.08 9.02
C VAL A 150 12.65 32.54 7.99
N LYS A 151 13.80 32.09 8.48
CA LYS A 151 14.78 31.33 7.71
C LYS A 151 14.87 29.90 8.22
N LEU A 152 14.59 28.93 7.36
CA LEU A 152 14.71 27.50 7.65
C LEU A 152 15.77 26.90 6.73
N THR A 153 16.85 26.39 7.33
CA THR A 153 17.99 25.83 6.59
C THR A 153 18.30 24.41 7.06
N ILE A 154 18.56 23.51 6.11
CA ILE A 154 18.99 22.13 6.34
C ILE A 154 20.51 22.02 6.26
N TYR A 155 21.08 21.24 7.18
CA TYR A 155 22.50 20.96 7.30
C TYR A 155 22.75 19.47 7.46
N ASN A 156 23.90 18.99 6.99
CA ASN A 156 24.40 17.67 7.37
C ASN A 156 25.06 17.71 8.78
N LEU A 157 25.54 16.57 9.25
CA LEU A 157 26.17 16.45 10.57
C LEU A 157 27.50 17.20 10.70
N LEU A 158 28.16 17.53 9.59
CA LEU A 158 29.36 18.37 9.56
C LEU A 158 29.04 19.87 9.65
N GLY A 159 27.76 20.24 9.72
CA GLY A 159 27.32 21.64 9.73
C GLY A 159 27.37 22.30 8.35
N GLN A 160 27.57 21.52 7.27
CA GLN A 160 27.53 22.03 5.91
C GLN A 160 26.07 22.23 5.49
N LYS A 161 25.80 23.38 4.87
CA LYS A 161 24.47 23.75 4.37
C LYS A 161 24.10 22.85 3.19
N ILE A 162 22.95 22.19 3.27
CA ILE A 162 22.38 21.37 2.21
C ILE A 162 21.40 22.18 1.36
N ARG A 163 20.45 22.87 2.01
CA ARG A 163 19.40 23.65 1.34
C ARG A 163 18.75 24.67 2.27
N VAL A 164 18.34 25.81 1.74
CA VAL A 164 17.40 26.73 2.40
C VAL A 164 15.99 26.38 1.92
N LEU A 165 15.09 26.03 2.84
CA LEU A 165 13.70 25.68 2.50
C LEU A 165 12.76 26.87 2.52
N LEU A 166 13.08 27.85 3.35
CA LEU A 166 12.27 29.03 3.60
C LEU A 166 13.19 30.18 3.96
N ASP A 167 12.99 31.36 3.37
CA ASP A 167 13.68 32.60 3.74
C ASP A 167 12.75 33.79 3.42
N GLU A 168 11.65 33.90 4.17
CA GLU A 168 10.61 34.89 3.89
C GLU A 168 9.86 35.32 5.15
N TYR A 169 9.10 36.41 5.03
CA TYR A 169 8.22 36.90 6.09
C TYR A 169 6.99 36.00 6.25
N LYS A 170 6.67 35.62 7.49
CA LYS A 170 5.51 34.80 7.83
C LYS A 170 4.63 35.50 8.88
N PRO A 171 3.29 35.44 8.73
CA PRO A 171 2.36 35.95 9.74
C PRO A 171 2.39 35.08 11.01
N ALA A 172 1.81 35.57 12.10
CA ALA A 172 1.58 34.75 13.30
C ALA A 172 0.72 33.53 12.98
N GLY A 173 0.91 32.44 13.74
CA GLY A 173 0.14 31.20 13.62
C GLY A 173 0.98 29.99 13.19
N PHE A 174 0.28 28.90 12.87
CA PHE A 174 0.88 27.62 12.53
C PHE A 174 1.33 27.56 11.08
N HIS A 175 2.56 27.09 10.87
CA HIS A 175 3.19 26.93 9.57
C HIS A 175 3.73 25.51 9.39
N LYS A 176 3.77 25.09 8.13
CA LYS A 176 4.34 23.82 7.70
C LYS A 176 5.26 24.04 6.50
N VAL A 177 6.42 23.40 6.51
CA VAL A 177 7.40 23.41 5.40
C VAL A 177 7.87 21.97 5.20
N SER A 178 7.86 21.49 3.95
CA SER A 178 8.40 20.16 3.62
C SER A 178 9.80 20.25 3.00
N TRP A 179 10.60 19.23 3.25
CA TRP A 179 11.86 18.99 2.55
C TRP A 179 11.78 17.68 1.78
N ASP A 180 11.86 17.76 0.47
CA ASP A 180 11.92 16.64 -0.49
C ASP A 180 13.22 15.81 -0.43
N GLY A 181 14.11 16.12 0.52
CA GLY A 181 15.42 15.51 0.65
C GLY A 181 16.41 15.93 -0.43
N ARG A 182 16.14 16.95 -1.25
CA ARG A 182 17.11 17.43 -2.27
C ARG A 182 17.97 18.56 -1.73
N ASP A 183 19.20 18.64 -2.22
CA ASP A 183 20.10 19.78 -1.97
C ASP A 183 19.64 21.03 -2.78
N GLN A 184 20.38 22.12 -2.64
CA GLN A 184 20.10 23.37 -3.36
C GLN A 184 20.21 23.28 -4.89
N HIS A 185 20.88 22.27 -5.43
CA HIS A 185 21.03 22.03 -6.87
C HIS A 185 20.00 21.02 -7.39
N GLY A 186 19.13 20.48 -6.52
CA GLY A 186 18.13 19.49 -6.87
C GLY A 186 18.62 18.04 -6.81
N PHE A 187 19.86 17.79 -6.41
CA PHE A 187 20.38 16.43 -6.22
C PHE A 187 19.87 15.81 -4.94
N LEU A 188 19.72 14.48 -4.93
CA LEU A 188 19.25 13.77 -3.74
C LEU A 188 20.32 13.78 -2.64
N ALA A 189 19.92 14.21 -1.45
CA ALA A 189 20.72 14.02 -0.24
C ALA A 189 20.61 12.55 0.25
N PRO A 190 21.70 11.93 0.75
CA PRO A 190 21.68 10.56 1.27
C PRO A 190 20.66 10.32 2.39
N SER A 191 20.15 9.09 2.54
CA SER A 191 19.40 8.70 3.75
C SER A 191 20.29 8.88 4.99
N GLY A 192 19.74 9.42 6.07
CA GLY A 192 20.53 9.66 7.28
C GLY A 192 20.01 10.75 8.19
N LEU A 193 20.82 11.10 9.19
CA LEU A 193 20.53 12.14 10.16
C LEU A 193 20.97 13.51 9.63
N TYR A 194 20.07 14.48 9.73
CA TYR A 194 20.29 15.87 9.36
C TYR A 194 19.93 16.79 10.52
N LEU A 195 20.39 18.04 10.41
CA LEU A 195 19.99 19.12 11.28
C LEU A 195 19.17 20.12 10.47
N TYR A 196 18.08 20.61 11.03
CA TYR A 196 17.45 21.84 10.53
C TYR A 196 17.60 22.94 11.56
N ARG A 197 17.84 24.15 11.07
CA ARG A 197 17.89 25.37 11.86
C ARG A 197 16.76 26.27 11.43
N ILE A 198 15.97 26.72 12.41
CA ILE A 198 14.96 27.74 12.21
C ILE A 198 15.40 29.01 12.93
N LYS A 199 15.38 30.13 12.21
CA LYS A 199 15.59 31.47 12.75
C LYS A 199 14.34 32.31 12.49
N ALA A 200 13.81 32.96 13.52
CA ALA A 200 12.65 33.85 13.45
C ALA A 200 12.91 35.09 14.32
N GLY A 201 13.34 36.20 13.70
CA GLY A 201 13.89 37.34 14.44
C GLY A 201 15.13 36.94 15.26
N GLU A 202 15.11 37.24 16.57
CA GLU A 202 16.17 36.87 17.52
C GLU A 202 16.13 35.39 17.95
N PHE A 203 15.01 34.69 17.69
CA PHE A 203 14.90 33.28 18.05
C PHE A 203 15.66 32.42 17.04
N GLU A 204 16.52 31.53 17.54
CA GLU A 204 17.20 30.51 16.73
C GLU A 204 17.15 29.16 17.44
N LYS A 205 16.80 28.10 16.71
CA LYS A 205 16.81 26.74 17.24
C LYS A 205 17.27 25.76 16.18
N THR A 206 18.13 24.82 16.58
CA THR A 206 18.57 23.70 15.75
C THR A 206 18.00 22.40 16.30
N LEU A 207 17.43 21.59 15.42
CA LEU A 207 16.75 20.32 15.74
C LEU A 207 17.23 19.23 14.78
N LYS A 208 17.23 17.99 15.27
CA LYS A 208 17.58 16.81 14.47
C LYS A 208 16.37 16.33 13.68
N MET A 209 16.61 15.81 12.50
CA MET A 209 15.61 15.11 11.70
C MET A 209 16.25 13.93 10.95
N ILE A 210 15.47 12.88 10.71
CA ILE A 210 15.93 11.71 9.96
C ILE A 210 15.27 11.72 8.59
N LEU A 211 16.07 11.55 7.56
CA LEU A 211 15.63 11.28 6.21
C LEU A 211 15.73 9.77 5.97
N LEU A 212 14.60 9.09 5.83
CA LEU A 212 14.52 7.65 5.53
C LEU A 212 14.02 7.46 4.10
N ARG A 213 14.79 6.80 3.25
CA ARG A 213 14.35 6.32 1.95
C ARG A 213 14.94 4.96 1.68
#